data_AF-A0AAD7B660-F1
#
_entry.id   AF-A0AAD7B660-F1
#
_cell.length_a   1.000
_cell.length_b   1.000
_cell.length_c   1.000
_cell.angle_alpha   90.00
_cell.angle_beta   90.00
_cell.angle_gamma   90.00
#
_symmetry.space_group_name_H-M   'P 1'
#
loop_
_entity.id
_entity.type
_entity.pdbx_description
1 polymer ?
#
loop_
_entity_poly.entity_id
_entity_poly.type
_entity_poly.pdbx_seq_one_letter_code
_entity_poly.pdbx_strand_id
1 'polypeptide(L)'
;MEARNSQFRVYRGTLAACSPVFKDMLSFPQPADAELVEGCSVVHLTDAPDEFTVFLKAIFLPDYFMPHKYGVEHLHLRALVHFSSLFHTTLAQSDKAEYPYSESTGPSNLPQPQIISWLAPDVPSLVSCIQLAREVDAPWILPLAFYVLSHRLTQAKFSISLMDVIRGNAFNGETFHLSTQDQESFLRGLIQQIQFSTTSILGCFSDPLKIPNCTTPVRCLKGRLSAVNSVRETVSVFPSKPLDVWGEEDWDEFADRVCPTCLAALQARHQIKRQEFWDDLPKTYGLLPWEELEKMKVAAIGSHWFPSEV
;
A
#
# COMPACT_ATOMS: atom_id res chain seq x y z
N MET A 1 -20.15 3.78 -28.66
CA MET A 1 -20.76 3.69 -27.32
C MET A 1 -21.22 5.08 -26.93
N GLU A 2 -22.42 5.24 -26.41
CA GLU A 2 -22.93 6.51 -25.91
C GLU A 2 -23.30 6.35 -24.43
N ALA A 3 -22.71 7.17 -23.57
CA ALA A 3 -23.02 7.22 -22.15
C ALA A 3 -23.67 8.58 -21.86
N ARG A 4 -25.00 8.57 -21.68
CA ARG A 4 -25.85 9.77 -21.52
C ARG A 4 -25.66 10.81 -22.63
N ASN A 5 -24.81 11.81 -22.42
CA ASN A 5 -24.57 12.94 -23.32
C ASN A 5 -23.17 12.94 -23.96
N SER A 6 -22.41 11.84 -23.80
CA SER A 6 -21.05 11.71 -24.30
C SER A 6 -20.90 10.47 -25.17
N GLN A 7 -20.23 10.63 -26.31
CA GLN A 7 -20.01 9.56 -27.28
C GLN A 7 -18.55 9.14 -27.30
N PHE A 8 -18.33 7.82 -27.30
CA PHE A 8 -17.02 7.17 -27.28
C PHE A 8 -16.90 6.21 -28.46
N ARG A 9 -15.87 6.44 -29.27
CA ARG A 9 -15.50 5.57 -30.39
C ARG A 9 -14.45 4.56 -29.92
N VAL A 10 -14.79 3.28 -29.94
CA VAL A 10 -13.98 2.19 -29.36
C VAL A 10 -13.90 1.00 -30.30
N TYR A 11 -12.81 0.24 -30.22
CA TYR A 11 -12.66 -0.99 -31.01
C TYR A 11 -13.52 -2.12 -30.43
N ARG A 12 -14.52 -2.57 -31.21
CA ARG A 12 -15.45 -3.66 -30.85
C ARG A 12 -14.73 -4.93 -30.38
N GLY A 13 -13.69 -5.33 -31.10
CA GLY A 13 -12.92 -6.54 -30.80
C GLY A 13 -12.21 -6.46 -29.44
N THR A 14 -11.53 -5.35 -29.17
CA THR A 14 -10.86 -5.12 -27.88
C THR A 14 -11.86 -5.11 -26.73
N LEU A 15 -12.98 -4.40 -26.88
CA LEU A 15 -13.99 -4.32 -25.83
C LEU A 15 -14.63 -5.69 -25.52
N ALA A 16 -14.92 -6.48 -26.55
CA ALA A 16 -15.45 -7.85 -26.41
C ALA A 16 -14.42 -8.86 -25.89
N ALA A 17 -13.13 -8.68 -26.20
CA ALA A 17 -12.07 -9.52 -25.62
C ALA A 17 -11.86 -9.23 -24.14
N CYS A 18 -12.06 -7.97 -23.74
CA CYS A 18 -11.83 -7.49 -22.39
C CYS A 18 -13.04 -7.71 -21.48
N SER A 19 -14.27 -7.52 -21.94
CA SER A 19 -15.47 -7.61 -21.11
C SER A 19 -16.43 -8.69 -21.62
N PRO A 20 -16.74 -9.73 -20.83
CA PRO A 20 -17.76 -10.72 -21.16
C PRO A 20 -19.14 -10.10 -21.40
N VAL A 21 -19.49 -9.08 -20.62
CA VAL A 21 -20.77 -8.35 -20.76
C VAL A 21 -20.85 -7.70 -22.14
N PHE A 22 -19.80 -7.00 -22.58
CA PHE A 22 -19.77 -6.41 -23.91
C PHE A 22 -19.61 -7.46 -25.00
N LYS A 23 -18.91 -8.57 -24.76
CA LYS A 23 -18.85 -9.70 -25.69
C LYS A 23 -20.23 -10.24 -26.01
N ASP A 24 -21.01 -10.52 -24.99
CA ASP A 24 -22.37 -11.05 -25.13
C ASP A 24 -23.29 -10.02 -25.75
N MET A 25 -23.29 -8.78 -25.24
CA MET A 25 -24.09 -7.67 -25.78
C MET A 25 -23.81 -7.42 -27.27
N LEU A 26 -22.54 -7.43 -27.67
CA LEU A 26 -22.13 -7.18 -29.05
C LEU A 26 -22.28 -8.42 -29.94
N SER A 27 -22.51 -9.61 -29.38
CA SER A 27 -22.72 -10.84 -30.17
C SER A 27 -24.10 -10.90 -30.82
N PHE A 28 -25.08 -10.15 -30.29
CA PHE A 28 -26.42 -10.09 -30.87
C PHE A 28 -26.41 -9.34 -32.21
N PRO A 29 -27.14 -9.84 -33.22
CA PRO A 29 -27.28 -9.14 -34.50
C PRO A 29 -27.99 -7.80 -34.27
N GLN A 30 -27.39 -6.71 -34.78
CA GLN A 30 -28.01 -5.39 -34.67
C GLN A 30 -29.19 -5.25 -35.66
N PRO A 31 -30.25 -4.53 -35.28
CA PRO A 31 -31.38 -4.24 -36.17
C PRO A 31 -30.93 -3.55 -37.48
N ALA A 32 -31.67 -3.75 -38.57
CA ALA A 32 -31.36 -3.14 -39.86
C ALA A 32 -31.47 -1.60 -39.85
N ASP A 33 -32.23 -1.06 -38.90
CA ASP A 33 -32.46 0.35 -38.61
C ASP A 33 -31.61 0.87 -37.43
N ALA A 34 -30.55 0.15 -37.05
CA ALA A 34 -29.66 0.56 -35.98
C ALA A 34 -29.07 1.95 -36.24
N GLU A 35 -29.06 2.78 -35.19
CA GLU A 35 -28.49 4.12 -35.22
C GLU A 35 -26.99 4.07 -35.53
N LEU A 36 -26.59 4.85 -36.54
CA LEU A 36 -25.21 4.99 -36.97
C LEU A 36 -24.74 6.42 -36.73
N VAL A 37 -23.63 6.56 -36.01
CA VAL A 37 -22.91 7.82 -35.85
C VAL A 37 -21.51 7.63 -36.43
N GLU A 38 -21.15 8.49 -37.39
CA GLU A 38 -19.89 8.38 -38.16
C GLU A 38 -19.66 6.99 -38.80
N GLY A 39 -20.75 6.33 -39.22
CA GLY A 39 -20.69 4.99 -39.80
C GLY A 39 -20.40 3.87 -38.79
N CYS A 40 -20.44 4.15 -37.49
CA CYS A 40 -20.29 3.17 -36.42
C CYS A 40 -21.63 2.92 -35.72
N SER A 41 -21.92 1.66 -35.36
CA SER A 41 -23.09 1.30 -34.55
C SER A 41 -23.04 1.95 -33.18
N VAL A 42 -24.13 2.61 -32.78
CA VAL A 42 -24.28 3.19 -31.45
C VAL A 42 -24.87 2.17 -30.48
N VAL A 43 -24.35 2.16 -29.26
CA VAL A 43 -24.87 1.36 -28.15
C VAL A 43 -25.01 2.33 -26.99
N HIS A 44 -26.24 2.44 -26.51
CA HIS A 44 -26.66 3.37 -25.46
C HIS A 44 -26.44 2.75 -24.08
N LEU A 45 -25.73 3.47 -23.22
CA LEU A 45 -25.38 3.09 -21.87
C LEU A 45 -26.00 4.08 -20.87
N THR A 46 -26.48 3.57 -19.74
CA THR A 46 -27.06 4.38 -18.65
C THR A 46 -26.02 5.04 -17.77
N ASP A 47 -24.76 4.68 -17.98
CA ASP A 47 -23.61 5.05 -17.16
C ASP A 47 -23.26 6.53 -17.26
N ALA A 48 -22.68 7.09 -16.19
CA ALA A 48 -22.14 8.45 -16.25
C ALA A 48 -20.93 8.50 -17.20
N PRO A 49 -20.77 9.56 -18.01
CA PRO A 49 -19.63 9.72 -18.92
C PRO A 49 -18.27 9.54 -18.25
N ASP A 50 -18.10 10.10 -17.05
CA ASP A 50 -16.83 10.05 -16.31
C ASP A 50 -16.49 8.62 -15.88
N GLU A 51 -17.44 7.91 -15.31
CA GLU A 51 -17.29 6.49 -14.93
C GLU A 51 -16.98 5.61 -16.14
N PHE A 52 -17.64 5.85 -17.27
CA PHE A 52 -17.41 5.07 -18.48
C PHE A 52 -16.04 5.40 -19.11
N THR A 53 -15.61 6.67 -19.05
CA THR A 53 -14.27 7.09 -19.47
C THR A 53 -13.19 6.38 -18.66
N VAL A 54 -13.36 6.30 -17.34
CA VAL A 54 -12.46 5.58 -16.43
C VAL A 54 -12.37 4.10 -16.84
N PHE A 55 -13.49 3.45 -17.10
CA PHE A 55 -13.53 2.07 -17.58
C PHE A 55 -12.81 1.88 -18.93
N LEU A 56 -13.07 2.76 -19.91
CA LEU A 56 -12.42 2.68 -21.21
C LEU A 56 -10.92 2.90 -21.09
N LYS A 57 -10.48 3.85 -20.27
CA LYS A 57 -9.06 4.04 -20.00
C LYS A 57 -8.45 2.78 -19.38
N ALA A 58 -9.14 2.10 -18.47
CA ALA A 58 -8.64 0.84 -17.89
C ALA A 58 -8.45 -0.27 -18.94
N ILE A 59 -9.31 -0.34 -19.96
CA ILE A 59 -9.20 -1.33 -21.05
C ILE A 59 -8.14 -0.94 -22.09
N PHE A 60 -8.11 0.32 -22.48
CA PHE A 60 -7.36 0.77 -23.66
C PHE A 60 -6.01 1.38 -23.33
N LEU A 61 -5.79 1.84 -22.09
CA LEU A 61 -4.52 2.36 -21.64
C LEU A 61 -3.86 1.31 -20.73
N PRO A 62 -2.68 0.80 -21.11
CA PRO A 62 -1.87 0.00 -20.21
C PRO A 62 -1.69 0.74 -18.88
N ASP A 63 -1.44 2.04 -18.86
CA ASP A 63 -0.99 2.69 -17.62
C ASP A 63 -2.12 3.20 -16.71
N TYR A 64 -3.39 2.97 -17.07
CA TYR A 64 -4.54 3.48 -16.32
C TYR A 64 -5.27 2.35 -15.60
N PHE A 65 -5.51 2.52 -14.29
CA PHE A 65 -6.11 1.48 -13.46
C PHE A 65 -7.32 2.02 -12.69
N MET A 66 -8.49 1.41 -12.92
CA MET A 66 -9.63 1.43 -12.01
C MET A 66 -10.48 0.17 -12.25
N PRO A 67 -11.15 -0.37 -11.22
CA PRO A 67 -11.66 -1.73 -11.22
C PRO A 67 -13.20 -1.77 -11.42
N HIS A 68 -13.63 -2.75 -12.20
CA HIS A 68 -14.89 -3.51 -12.00
C HIS A 68 -16.23 -2.97 -12.47
N LYS A 69 -16.28 -1.96 -13.34
CA LYS A 69 -17.42 -1.92 -14.26
C LYS A 69 -17.20 -2.99 -15.35
N TYR A 70 -18.16 -3.88 -15.56
CA TYR A 70 -18.23 -4.84 -16.69
C TYR A 70 -17.42 -6.16 -16.63
N GLY A 71 -17.03 -6.65 -15.44
CA GLY A 71 -16.62 -8.06 -15.26
C GLY A 71 -15.35 -8.47 -16.03
N VAL A 72 -14.37 -7.59 -16.06
CA VAL A 72 -13.15 -7.77 -16.85
C VAL A 72 -12.10 -8.58 -16.07
N GLU A 73 -12.02 -9.88 -16.33
CA GLU A 73 -11.15 -10.83 -15.60
C GLU A 73 -9.65 -10.44 -15.64
N HIS A 74 -9.14 -9.98 -16.79
CA HIS A 74 -7.74 -9.57 -16.88
C HIS A 74 -7.43 -8.26 -16.11
N LEU A 75 -8.41 -7.37 -15.92
CA LEU A 75 -8.25 -6.17 -15.09
C LEU A 75 -8.28 -6.53 -13.61
N HIS A 76 -9.08 -7.52 -13.22
CA HIS A 76 -9.04 -8.08 -11.88
C HIS A 76 -7.69 -8.71 -11.56
N LEU A 77 -7.20 -9.64 -12.39
CA LEU A 77 -5.87 -10.24 -12.19
C LEU A 77 -4.75 -9.20 -12.16
N ARG A 78 -4.83 -8.19 -13.04
CA ARG A 78 -3.89 -7.08 -13.07
C ARG A 78 -3.93 -6.24 -11.80
N ALA A 79 -5.12 -6.00 -11.24
CA ALA A 79 -5.30 -5.36 -9.94
C ALA A 79 -4.53 -6.11 -8.85
N LEU A 80 -4.73 -7.42 -8.78
CA LEU A 80 -4.13 -8.27 -7.76
C LEU A 80 -2.61 -8.31 -7.87
N VAL A 81 -2.08 -8.45 -9.09
CA VAL A 81 -0.63 -8.41 -9.35
C VAL A 81 -0.06 -7.06 -8.94
N HIS A 82 -0.70 -5.97 -9.38
CA HIS A 82 -0.22 -4.63 -9.11
C HIS A 82 -0.25 -4.31 -7.61
N PHE A 83 -1.36 -4.58 -6.94
CA PHE A 83 -1.44 -4.42 -5.50
C PHE A 83 -0.42 -5.27 -4.76
N SER A 84 -0.17 -6.49 -5.21
CA SER A 84 0.79 -7.36 -4.56
C SER A 84 2.24 -6.88 -4.71
N SER A 85 2.53 -6.08 -5.75
CA SER A 85 3.81 -5.38 -5.91
C SER A 85 3.94 -4.13 -5.01
N LEU A 86 2.82 -3.62 -4.49
CA LEU A 86 2.79 -2.47 -3.58
C LEU A 86 2.51 -2.85 -2.13
N PHE A 87 1.96 -4.03 -1.87
CA PHE A 87 1.56 -4.50 -0.56
C PHE A 87 2.13 -5.90 -0.32
N HIS A 88 3.38 -5.89 0.12
CA HIS A 88 4.17 -7.08 0.36
C HIS A 88 3.71 -7.84 1.59
N THR A 89 3.90 -9.15 1.56
CA THR A 89 3.56 -10.08 2.64
C THR A 89 4.76 -10.45 3.50
N THR A 90 5.97 -10.07 3.08
CA THR A 90 7.21 -10.28 3.84
C THR A 90 7.95 -8.97 4.09
N LEU A 91 8.59 -8.86 5.26
CA LEU A 91 9.39 -7.70 5.62
C LEU A 91 10.54 -7.49 4.63
N ALA A 92 11.21 -8.56 4.21
CA ALA A 92 12.32 -8.48 3.26
C ALA A 92 11.92 -7.87 1.91
N GLN A 93 10.74 -8.21 1.38
CA GLN A 93 10.21 -7.57 0.17
C GLN A 93 9.88 -6.09 0.43
N SER A 94 9.31 -5.78 1.59
CA SER A 94 9.00 -4.41 1.97
C SER A 94 10.24 -3.53 2.15
N ASP A 95 11.33 -4.08 2.69
CA ASP A 95 12.60 -3.38 2.90
C ASP A 95 13.34 -3.14 1.58
N LYS A 96 13.28 -4.11 0.65
CA LYS A 96 13.89 -4.00 -0.69
C LYS A 96 13.10 -3.12 -1.65
N ALA A 97 11.82 -2.95 -1.39
CA ALA A 97 11.00 -2.08 -2.21
C ALA A 97 11.52 -0.65 -2.03
N GLU A 98 12.11 -0.09 -3.09
CA GLU A 98 12.35 1.34 -3.24
C GLU A 98 11.00 2.04 -3.29
N TYR A 99 10.37 2.18 -2.12
CA TYR A 99 9.18 3.00 -2.06
C TYR A 99 9.60 4.46 -2.10
N PRO A 100 8.86 5.32 -2.83
CA PRO A 100 8.97 6.77 -2.70
C PRO A 100 8.48 7.29 -1.32
N TYR A 101 8.37 6.44 -0.29
CA TYR A 101 8.09 6.83 1.10
C TYR A 101 9.27 7.51 1.79
N SER A 102 10.46 7.46 1.18
CA SER A 102 11.59 8.26 1.59
C SER A 102 11.33 9.72 1.23
N GLU A 103 10.93 10.53 2.22
CA GLU A 103 11.01 11.99 2.14
C GLU A 103 12.47 12.50 2.07
N SER A 104 13.46 11.62 1.82
CA SER A 104 14.80 12.09 1.50
C SER A 104 14.72 12.90 0.21
N THR A 105 15.03 14.18 0.34
CA THR A 105 15.36 15.08 -0.76
C THR A 105 16.72 14.66 -1.35
N GLY A 106 16.85 13.41 -1.76
CA GLY A 106 17.98 12.92 -2.55
C GLY A 106 17.85 13.41 -3.99
N PRO A 107 18.97 13.72 -4.67
CA PRO A 107 18.94 14.21 -6.05
C PRO A 107 18.23 13.21 -6.95
N SER A 108 17.19 13.71 -7.61
CA SER A 108 16.27 13.05 -8.53
C SER A 108 16.95 12.53 -9.82
N ASN A 109 17.90 11.60 -9.67
CA ASN A 109 18.64 10.99 -10.78
C ASN A 109 18.57 9.45 -10.80
N LEU A 110 17.78 8.80 -9.93
CA LEU A 110 17.49 7.38 -10.09
C LEU A 110 16.43 7.19 -11.19
N PRO A 111 16.58 6.23 -12.11
CA PRO A 111 15.55 5.91 -13.07
C PRO A 111 14.32 5.46 -12.30
N GLN A 112 13.30 6.32 -12.26
CA GLN A 112 11.98 5.95 -11.73
C GLN A 112 11.56 4.64 -12.40
N PRO A 113 11.14 3.62 -11.63
CA PRO A 113 10.53 2.44 -12.21
C PRO A 113 9.43 2.92 -13.16
N GLN A 114 9.51 2.53 -14.44
CA GLN A 114 8.63 3.03 -15.50
C GLN A 114 7.14 2.66 -15.31
N ILE A 115 6.80 2.01 -14.20
CA ILE A 115 5.47 1.50 -13.87
C ILE A 115 5.21 1.72 -12.37
N ILE A 116 5.02 2.96 -11.95
CA ILE A 116 4.39 3.27 -10.65
C ILE A 116 3.09 4.01 -10.97
N SER A 117 1.98 3.27 -11.10
CA SER A 117 0.66 3.89 -11.34
C SER A 117 0.09 4.55 -10.07
N TRP A 118 0.64 4.25 -8.89
CA TRP A 118 0.31 4.91 -7.63
C TRP A 118 1.57 5.53 -7.03
N LEU A 119 1.79 6.82 -7.27
CA LEU A 119 2.67 7.60 -6.39
C LEU A 119 2.11 7.51 -4.97
N ALA A 120 3.01 7.34 -3.99
CA ALA A 120 2.74 7.12 -2.57
C ALA A 120 1.32 7.55 -2.16
N PRO A 121 0.37 6.60 -1.97
CA PRO A 121 -1.04 6.94 -1.94
C PRO A 121 -1.30 7.91 -0.79
N ASP A 122 -1.89 9.05 -1.13
CA ASP A 122 -2.47 9.95 -0.15
C ASP A 122 -3.57 9.22 0.64
N VAL A 123 -4.06 9.84 1.72
CA VAL A 123 -5.07 9.21 2.57
C VAL A 123 -6.31 8.73 1.77
N PRO A 124 -6.88 9.53 0.84
CA PRO A 124 -8.00 9.08 0.02
C PRO A 124 -7.65 7.85 -0.82
N SER A 125 -6.50 7.85 -1.51
CA SER A 125 -6.05 6.72 -2.32
C SER A 125 -5.87 5.45 -1.48
N LEU A 126 -5.32 5.56 -0.26
CA LEU A 126 -5.19 4.43 0.66
C LEU A 126 -6.54 3.86 1.08
N VAL A 127 -7.51 4.74 1.37
CA VAL A 127 -8.88 4.32 1.71
C VAL A 127 -9.53 3.61 0.52
N SER A 128 -9.38 4.15 -0.69
CA SER A 128 -9.84 3.48 -1.92
C SER A 128 -9.15 2.13 -2.14
N CYS A 129 -7.84 2.02 -1.87
CA CYS A 129 -7.14 0.74 -1.94
C CYS A 129 -7.70 -0.29 -0.96
N ILE A 130 -8.02 0.13 0.27
CA ILE A 130 -8.61 -0.75 1.30
C ILE A 130 -10.01 -1.21 0.89
N GLN A 131 -10.86 -0.27 0.44
CA GLN A 131 -12.21 -0.60 -0.06
C GLN A 131 -12.12 -1.57 -1.23
N LEU A 132 -11.25 -1.27 -2.20
CA LEU A 132 -11.05 -2.11 -3.36
C LEU A 132 -10.53 -3.50 -2.98
N ALA A 133 -9.57 -3.60 -2.07
CA ALA A 133 -9.07 -4.88 -1.59
C ALA A 133 -10.20 -5.74 -0.99
N ARG A 134 -11.23 -5.14 -0.39
CA ARG A 134 -12.44 -5.86 0.05
C ARG A 134 -13.31 -6.29 -1.13
N GLU A 135 -13.51 -5.42 -2.12
CA GLU A 135 -14.33 -5.72 -3.30
C GLU A 135 -13.74 -6.83 -4.18
N VAL A 136 -12.41 -6.88 -4.32
CA VAL A 136 -11.70 -7.89 -5.13
C VAL A 136 -11.24 -9.11 -4.34
N ASP A 137 -11.66 -9.23 -3.07
CA ASP A 137 -11.27 -10.31 -2.15
C ASP A 137 -9.74 -10.52 -2.09
N ALA A 138 -9.00 -9.41 -1.91
CA ALA A 138 -7.55 -9.38 -1.80
C ALA A 138 -7.08 -8.97 -0.38
N PRO A 139 -7.43 -9.74 0.67
CA PRO A 139 -7.20 -9.33 2.06
C PRO A 139 -5.72 -9.24 2.45
N TRP A 140 -4.80 -9.84 1.69
CA TRP A 140 -3.35 -9.78 1.95
C TRP A 140 -2.77 -8.37 1.83
N ILE A 141 -3.48 -7.46 1.17
CA ILE A 141 -3.13 -6.05 1.04
C ILE A 141 -3.34 -5.28 2.36
N LEU A 142 -4.35 -5.68 3.12
CA LEU A 142 -4.90 -4.90 4.22
C LEU A 142 -3.93 -4.63 5.37
N PRO A 143 -3.07 -5.58 5.83
CA PRO A 143 -2.16 -5.31 6.94
C PRO A 143 -1.22 -4.13 6.65
N LEU A 144 -0.58 -4.13 5.47
CA LEU A 144 0.34 -3.06 5.10
C LEU A 144 -0.41 -1.77 4.71
N ALA A 145 -1.59 -1.86 4.08
CA ALA A 145 -2.41 -0.69 3.80
C ALA A 145 -2.83 0.05 5.08
N PHE A 146 -3.26 -0.69 6.12
CA PHE A 146 -3.58 -0.09 7.41
C PHE A 146 -2.33 0.45 8.14
N TYR A 147 -1.18 -0.22 8.05
CA TYR A 147 0.09 0.28 8.57
C TYR A 147 0.45 1.65 7.98
N VAL A 148 0.40 1.77 6.65
CA VAL A 148 0.73 3.00 5.92
C VAL A 148 -0.30 4.10 6.21
N LEU A 149 -1.60 3.76 6.26
CA LEU A 149 -2.66 4.71 6.62
C LEU A 149 -2.46 5.27 8.03
N SER A 150 -2.05 4.43 8.99
CA SER A 150 -1.74 4.83 10.36
C SER A 150 -0.60 5.86 10.39
N HIS A 151 0.45 5.62 9.61
CA HIS A 151 1.54 6.57 9.45
C HIS A 151 1.05 7.91 8.91
N ARG A 152 0.32 7.92 7.79
CA ARG A 152 -0.16 9.15 7.15
C ARG A 152 -1.07 9.99 8.04
N LEU A 153 -1.98 9.38 8.78
CA LEU A 153 -2.93 10.10 9.64
C LEU A 153 -2.30 10.69 10.92
N THR A 154 -1.16 10.15 11.35
CA THR A 154 -0.44 10.67 12.52
C THR A 154 0.63 11.69 12.18
N GLN A 155 0.94 11.88 10.90
CA GLN A 155 1.89 12.88 10.46
C GLN A 155 1.24 14.28 10.50
N ALA A 156 1.81 15.19 11.28
CA ALA A 156 1.26 16.52 11.57
C ALA A 156 1.09 17.46 10.35
N LYS A 157 1.50 17.04 9.14
CA LYS A 157 1.54 17.88 7.93
C LYS A 157 0.35 17.72 6.99
N PHE A 158 -0.60 16.80 7.24
CA PHE A 158 -1.70 16.57 6.30
C PHE A 158 -3.02 17.23 6.70
N SER A 159 -3.75 17.68 5.66
CA SER A 159 -5.07 18.32 5.77
C SER A 159 -6.19 17.35 6.17
N ILE A 160 -5.93 16.04 6.18
CA ILE A 160 -6.93 15.00 6.42
C ILE A 160 -6.69 14.38 7.80
N SER A 161 -7.68 14.51 8.67
CA SER A 161 -7.67 14.00 10.02
C SER A 161 -8.24 12.58 10.11
N LEU A 162 -7.98 11.89 11.22
CA LEU A 162 -8.60 10.61 11.55
C LEU A 162 -10.14 10.68 11.48
N MET A 163 -10.73 11.82 11.87
CA MET A 163 -12.18 12.00 11.86
C MET A 163 -12.75 12.06 10.44
N ASP A 164 -11.96 12.50 9.48
CA ASP A 164 -12.38 12.59 8.08
C ASP A 164 -12.52 11.21 7.46
N VAL A 165 -11.64 10.28 7.86
CA VAL A 165 -11.69 8.86 7.46
C VAL A 165 -12.85 8.11 8.14
N ILE A 166 -13.17 8.45 9.39
CA ILE A 166 -14.26 7.81 10.16
C ILE A 166 -15.63 8.32 9.71
N ARG A 167 -15.78 9.64 9.54
CA ARG A 167 -17.08 10.26 9.22
C ARG A 167 -17.41 10.21 7.73
N GLY A 168 -16.42 10.02 6.88
CA GLY A 168 -16.54 10.14 5.45
C GLY A 168 -16.63 11.60 5.05
N ASN A 169 -15.47 12.20 4.76
CA ASN A 169 -15.43 13.51 4.13
C ASN A 169 -15.37 13.38 2.60
N ALA A 170 -15.87 14.41 1.93
CA ALA A 170 -15.70 14.57 0.51
C ALA A 170 -14.29 15.10 0.21
N PHE A 171 -13.53 14.41 -0.63
CA PHE A 171 -12.32 14.91 -1.26
C PHE A 171 -12.55 14.92 -2.77
N ASN A 172 -12.35 16.07 -3.41
CA ASN A 172 -12.63 16.27 -4.85
C ASN A 172 -14.05 15.87 -5.30
N GLY A 173 -15.04 15.95 -4.41
CA GLY A 173 -16.44 15.61 -4.71
C GLY A 173 -16.82 14.15 -4.46
N GLU A 174 -15.86 13.28 -4.12
CA GLU A 174 -16.11 11.89 -3.75
C GLU A 174 -15.93 11.68 -2.25
N THR A 175 -16.87 10.96 -1.63
CA THR A 175 -16.80 10.63 -0.20
C THR A 175 -15.98 9.37 0.01
N PHE A 176 -14.84 9.48 0.69
CA PHE A 176 -14.00 8.33 1.03
C PHE A 176 -14.18 8.00 2.52
N HIS A 177 -14.51 6.75 2.82
CA HIS A 177 -14.67 6.29 4.20
C HIS A 177 -14.35 4.80 4.34
N LEU A 178 -13.77 4.40 5.46
CA LEU A 178 -13.63 2.99 5.78
C LEU A 178 -14.98 2.40 6.16
N SER A 179 -15.21 1.13 5.82
CA SER A 179 -16.35 0.36 6.33
C SER A 179 -16.31 0.30 7.86
N THR A 180 -17.44 0.12 8.53
CA THR A 180 -17.48 0.03 10.01
C THR A 180 -16.52 -1.05 10.56
N GLN A 181 -16.41 -2.18 9.86
CA GLN A 181 -15.49 -3.26 10.23
C GLN A 181 -14.02 -2.85 10.08
N ASP A 182 -13.69 -2.13 9.00
CA ASP A 182 -12.33 -1.63 8.77
C ASP A 182 -11.98 -0.48 9.71
N GLN A 183 -12.95 0.36 10.10
CA GLN A 183 -12.75 1.38 11.13
C GLN A 183 -12.36 0.77 12.47
N GLU A 184 -13.05 -0.28 12.92
CA GLU A 184 -12.72 -0.96 14.17
C GLU A 184 -11.33 -1.60 14.12
N SER A 185 -11.05 -2.29 13.00
CA SER A 185 -9.76 -2.93 12.74
C SER A 185 -8.62 -1.92 12.73
N PHE A 186 -8.81 -0.82 12.02
CA PHE A 186 -7.86 0.26 11.91
C PHE A 186 -7.59 0.95 13.25
N LEU A 187 -8.63 1.32 14.01
CA LEU A 187 -8.48 2.02 15.29
C LEU A 187 -7.74 1.16 16.32
N ARG A 188 -8.09 -0.12 16.41
CA ARG A 188 -7.39 -1.09 17.26
C ARG A 188 -5.92 -1.20 16.87
N GLY A 189 -5.64 -1.39 15.58
CA GLY A 189 -4.28 -1.57 15.09
C GLY A 189 -3.43 -0.32 15.22
N LEU A 190 -4.00 0.88 14.98
CA LEU A 190 -3.32 2.16 15.18
C LEU A 190 -2.81 2.32 16.62
N ILE A 191 -3.65 2.01 17.61
CA ILE A 191 -3.26 2.09 19.03
C ILE A 191 -2.11 1.12 19.32
N GLN A 192 -2.24 -0.14 18.86
CA GLN A 192 -1.22 -1.16 19.08
C GLN A 192 0.10 -0.84 18.37
N GLN A 193 0.06 -0.28 17.16
CA GLN A 193 1.22 0.16 16.40
C GLN A 193 1.99 1.28 17.12
N ILE A 194 1.27 2.28 17.63
CA ILE A 194 1.85 3.35 18.46
C ILE A 194 2.46 2.79 19.74
N GLN A 195 1.74 1.88 20.41
CA GLN A 195 2.24 1.22 21.62
C GLN A 195 3.50 0.41 21.34
N PHE A 196 3.54 -0.36 20.25
CA PHE A 196 4.71 -1.16 19.90
C PHE A 196 5.94 -0.29 19.62
N SER A 197 5.77 0.82 18.90
CA SER A 197 6.85 1.78 18.64
C SER A 197 7.39 2.39 19.93
N THR A 198 6.50 2.84 20.82
CA THR A 198 6.87 3.53 22.08
C THR A 198 7.40 2.59 23.16
N THR A 199 7.05 1.30 23.14
CA THR A 199 7.44 0.34 24.18
C THR A 199 8.51 -0.63 23.69
N SER A 200 8.29 -1.30 22.56
CA SER A 200 9.13 -2.39 22.09
C SER A 200 10.31 -1.90 21.27
N ILE A 201 10.09 -0.98 20.32
CA ILE A 201 11.18 -0.38 19.54
C ILE A 201 12.04 0.52 20.43
N LEU A 202 11.47 1.52 21.12
CA LEU A 202 12.24 2.34 22.06
C LEU A 202 12.90 1.50 23.17
N GLY A 203 12.20 0.44 23.63
CA GLY A 203 12.74 -0.51 24.60
C GLY A 203 13.97 -1.26 24.10
N CYS A 204 14.11 -1.45 22.78
CA CYS A 204 15.25 -2.15 22.21
C CYS A 204 16.57 -1.38 22.37
N PHE A 205 16.49 -0.05 22.46
CA PHE A 205 17.63 0.83 22.70
C PHE A 205 17.84 1.15 24.19
N SER A 206 16.75 1.24 24.97
CA SER A 206 16.78 1.73 26.35
C SER A 206 17.00 0.67 27.43
N ASP A 207 16.78 -0.61 27.11
CA ASP A 207 17.02 -1.73 28.02
C ASP A 207 18.53 -1.93 28.26
N PRO A 208 19.00 -1.96 29.52
CA PRO A 208 20.42 -2.13 29.85
C PRO A 208 21.02 -3.43 29.30
N LEU A 209 21.63 -3.34 28.11
CA LEU A 209 22.25 -4.51 27.48
C LEU A 209 23.69 -4.69 27.98
N LYS A 210 24.00 -5.85 28.54
CA LYS A 210 25.40 -6.29 28.74
C LYS A 210 25.85 -6.98 27.46
N ILE A 211 26.64 -6.29 26.65
CA ILE A 211 27.17 -6.84 25.40
C ILE A 211 28.54 -7.46 25.70
N PRO A 212 28.68 -8.80 25.62
CA PRO A 212 29.98 -9.44 25.80
C PRO A 212 30.95 -8.97 24.72
N ASN A 213 32.25 -8.96 25.02
CA ASN A 213 33.30 -8.58 24.07
C ASN A 213 33.21 -7.13 23.54
N CYS A 214 32.58 -6.24 24.29
CA CYS A 214 32.64 -4.80 24.02
C CYS A 214 34.07 -4.28 24.22
N THR A 215 34.67 -3.73 23.16
CA THR A 215 36.08 -3.27 23.19
C THR A 215 36.23 -1.88 23.82
N THR A 216 35.18 -1.07 23.83
CA THR A 216 35.20 0.30 24.37
C THR A 216 34.00 0.59 25.28
N PRO A 217 33.92 0.00 26.50
CA PRO A 217 32.70 0.06 27.33
C PRO A 217 32.17 1.47 27.63
N VAL A 218 33.06 2.42 27.96
CA VAL A 218 32.65 3.80 28.31
C VAL A 218 32.13 4.56 27.08
N ARG A 219 32.83 4.48 25.94
CA ARG A 219 32.39 5.07 24.67
C ARG A 219 31.06 4.47 24.23
N CYS A 220 30.96 3.14 24.25
CA CYS A 220 29.75 2.42 23.86
C CYS A 220 28.56 2.74 24.76
N LEU A 221 28.76 2.92 26.07
CA LEU A 221 27.69 3.33 26.97
C LEU A 221 27.14 4.72 26.58
N LYS A 222 28.03 5.69 26.34
CA LYS A 222 27.63 7.04 25.89
C LYS A 222 26.95 7.01 24.52
N GLY A 223 27.50 6.24 23.57
CA GLY A 223 26.91 6.05 22.25
C GLY A 223 25.50 5.47 22.33
N ARG A 224 25.30 4.40 23.09
CA ARG A 224 23.97 3.79 23.28
C ARG A 224 22.97 4.74 23.93
N LEU A 225 23.39 5.54 24.91
CA LEU A 225 22.53 6.57 25.48
C LEU A 225 22.13 7.63 24.44
N SER A 226 23.06 8.01 23.55
CA SER A 226 22.76 8.89 22.43
C SER A 226 21.74 8.27 21.46
N ALA A 227 21.84 6.96 21.20
CA ALA A 227 20.87 6.23 20.38
C ALA A 227 19.47 6.28 21.00
N VAL A 228 19.35 6.03 22.31
CA VAL A 228 18.05 6.11 23.03
C VAL A 228 17.40 7.47 22.88
N ASN A 229 18.18 8.55 22.98
CA ASN A 229 17.65 9.90 22.85
C ASN A 229 17.18 10.19 21.41
N SER A 230 18.00 9.85 20.41
CA SER A 230 17.64 9.99 19.00
C SER A 230 16.38 9.19 18.65
N VAL A 231 16.31 7.92 19.05
CA VAL A 231 15.14 7.06 18.81
C VAL A 231 13.91 7.59 19.52
N ARG A 232 14.05 8.09 20.76
CA ARG A 232 12.93 8.72 21.48
C ARG A 232 12.39 9.94 20.74
N GLU A 233 13.26 10.77 20.18
CA GLU A 233 12.86 11.92 19.37
C GLU A 233 12.10 11.45 18.11
N THR A 234 12.65 10.48 17.38
CA THR A 234 11.99 9.93 16.18
C THR A 234 10.62 9.34 16.49
N VAL A 235 10.52 8.51 17.53
CA VAL A 235 9.24 7.90 17.96
C VAL A 235 8.24 8.95 18.44
N SER A 236 8.71 10.06 19.03
CA SER A 236 7.82 11.15 19.45
C SER A 236 7.21 11.91 18.25
N VAL A 237 7.94 12.01 17.14
CA VAL A 237 7.47 12.67 15.91
C VAL A 237 6.67 11.69 15.03
N PHE A 238 7.10 10.44 14.95
CA PHE A 238 6.52 9.39 14.12
C PHE A 238 6.12 8.16 14.95
N PRO A 239 5.15 8.31 15.87
CA PRO A 239 4.81 7.26 16.85
C PRO A 239 4.25 6.00 16.21
N SER A 240 3.67 6.11 15.03
CA SER A 240 3.08 5.00 14.29
C SER A 240 4.03 4.36 13.28
N LYS A 241 5.36 4.59 13.33
CA LYS A 241 6.29 4.07 12.31
C LYS A 241 7.30 3.04 12.86
N PRO A 242 6.88 1.98 13.56
CA PRO A 242 7.79 1.05 14.24
C PRO A 242 8.75 0.30 13.29
N LEU A 243 8.44 0.15 12.01
CA LEU A 243 9.32 -0.53 11.05
C LEU A 243 10.42 0.38 10.50
N ASP A 244 10.29 1.70 10.65
CA ASP A 244 11.15 2.69 10.00
C ASP A 244 11.69 3.72 11.00
N VAL A 245 11.87 3.32 12.27
CA VAL A 245 12.40 4.21 13.32
C VAL A 245 13.86 4.57 13.07
N TRP A 246 14.67 3.61 12.61
CA TRP A 246 16.03 3.82 12.10
C TRP A 246 16.27 2.98 10.84
N GLY A 247 16.69 3.64 9.77
CA GLY A 247 17.11 3.04 8.50
C GLY A 247 18.62 2.89 8.38
N GLU A 248 19.10 2.55 7.19
CA GLU A 248 20.54 2.36 6.92
C GLU A 248 21.36 3.64 7.20
N GLU A 249 20.86 4.80 6.78
CA GLU A 249 21.52 6.10 7.01
C GLU A 249 21.70 6.39 8.51
N ASP A 250 20.68 6.14 9.33
CA ASP A 250 20.76 6.31 10.78
C ASP A 250 21.84 5.40 11.40
N TRP A 251 21.94 4.16 10.91
CA TRP A 251 22.94 3.21 11.37
C TRP A 251 24.36 3.61 10.96
N ASP A 252 24.53 4.13 9.75
CA ASP A 252 25.82 4.62 9.26
C ASP A 252 26.31 5.83 10.07
N GLU A 253 25.43 6.80 10.34
CA GLU A 253 25.74 7.94 11.22
C GLU A 253 26.04 7.51 12.66
N PHE A 254 25.39 6.44 13.12
CA PHE A 254 25.58 5.91 14.46
C PHE A 254 26.83 5.03 14.61
N ALA A 255 27.34 4.43 13.53
CA ALA A 255 28.39 3.41 13.56
C ALA A 255 29.63 3.85 14.34
N ASP A 256 30.05 5.11 14.17
CA ASP A 256 31.21 5.69 14.85
C ASP A 256 30.98 5.99 16.35
N ARG A 257 29.78 5.79 16.90
CA ARG A 257 29.51 6.07 18.32
C ARG A 257 29.77 4.87 19.22
N VAL A 258 29.87 3.67 18.66
CA VAL A 258 30.05 2.40 19.39
C VAL A 258 31.11 1.53 18.73
N CYS A 259 31.59 0.49 19.41
CA CYS A 259 32.45 -0.51 18.77
C CYS A 259 31.63 -1.46 17.87
N PRO A 260 32.25 -2.14 16.89
CA PRO A 260 31.55 -3.05 15.96
C PRO A 260 30.69 -4.12 16.65
N THR A 261 31.17 -4.70 17.76
CA THR A 261 30.40 -5.70 18.54
C THR A 261 29.09 -5.12 19.07
N CYS A 262 29.12 -3.88 19.55
CA CYS A 262 27.93 -3.20 20.08
C CYS A 262 27.00 -2.75 18.96
N LEU A 263 27.55 -2.31 17.83
CA LEU A 263 26.77 -1.94 16.64
C LEU A 263 25.94 -3.13 16.15
N ALA A 264 26.61 -4.26 15.90
CA ALA A 264 25.98 -5.48 15.42
C ALA A 264 24.90 -6.01 16.39
N ALA A 265 25.18 -5.96 17.70
CA ALA A 265 24.22 -6.38 18.71
C ALA A 265 22.96 -5.50 18.74
N LEU A 266 23.10 -4.18 18.56
CA LEU A 266 21.96 -3.26 18.48
C LEU A 266 21.17 -3.43 17.19
N GLN A 267 21.84 -3.52 16.03
CA GLN A 267 21.20 -3.79 14.74
C GLN A 267 20.39 -5.09 14.78
N ALA A 268 20.99 -6.16 15.30
CA ALA A 268 20.30 -7.45 15.45
C ALA A 268 19.06 -7.34 16.34
N ARG A 269 19.16 -6.63 17.48
CA ARG A 269 18.03 -6.45 18.40
C ARG A 269 16.92 -5.60 17.77
N HIS A 270 17.25 -4.55 17.03
CA HIS A 270 16.30 -3.74 16.30
C HIS A 270 15.59 -4.57 15.21
N GLN A 271 16.35 -5.33 14.42
CA GLN A 271 15.81 -6.18 13.37
C GLN A 271 14.88 -7.27 13.92
N ILE A 272 15.21 -7.88 15.06
CA ILE A 272 14.32 -8.83 15.74
C ILE A 272 12.98 -8.17 16.08
N LYS A 273 13.00 -6.93 16.62
CA LYS A 273 11.74 -6.23 16.95
C LYS A 273 10.95 -5.78 15.72
N ARG A 274 11.62 -5.41 14.63
CA ARG A 274 10.95 -5.15 13.33
C ARG A 274 10.28 -6.41 12.80
N GLN A 275 10.98 -7.55 12.85
CA GLN A 275 10.43 -8.82 12.39
C GLN A 275 9.26 -9.29 13.27
N GLU A 276 9.40 -9.21 14.60
CA GLU A 276 8.30 -9.52 15.53
C GLU A 276 7.06 -8.67 15.23
N PHE A 277 7.23 -7.36 15.02
CA PHE A 277 6.12 -6.49 14.64
C PHE A 277 5.52 -6.87 13.29
N TRP A 278 6.35 -7.17 12.29
CA TRP A 278 5.89 -7.61 10.99
C TRP A 278 5.04 -8.86 11.11
N ASP A 279 5.52 -9.89 11.81
CA ASP A 279 4.84 -11.18 11.97
C ASP A 279 3.47 -11.01 12.66
N ASP A 280 3.38 -10.12 13.65
CA ASP A 280 2.13 -9.79 14.35
C ASP A 280 1.26 -8.75 13.61
N LEU A 281 1.74 -8.11 12.53
CA LEU A 281 1.05 -6.99 11.87
C LEU A 281 -0.41 -7.32 11.46
N PRO A 282 -0.72 -8.47 10.83
CA PRO A 282 -2.10 -8.79 10.49
C PRO A 282 -2.98 -8.93 11.74
N LYS A 283 -2.45 -9.60 12.77
CA LYS A 283 -3.14 -9.78 14.06
C LYS A 283 -3.37 -8.45 14.77
N THR A 284 -2.45 -7.50 14.67
CA THR A 284 -2.62 -6.13 15.18
C THR A 284 -3.88 -5.47 14.61
N TYR A 285 -4.19 -5.71 13.34
CA TYR A 285 -5.40 -5.22 12.69
C TYR A 285 -6.60 -6.20 12.76
N GLY A 286 -6.47 -7.34 13.42
CA GLY A 286 -7.53 -8.36 13.51
C GLY A 286 -7.78 -9.10 12.19
N LEU A 287 -6.73 -9.28 11.38
CA LEU A 287 -6.74 -9.99 10.11
C LEU A 287 -6.16 -11.40 10.26
N LEU A 288 -6.31 -12.21 9.21
CA LEU A 288 -5.70 -13.54 9.13
C LEU A 288 -4.17 -13.45 9.18
N PRO A 289 -3.47 -14.47 9.73
CA PRO A 289 -2.02 -14.48 9.76
C PRO A 289 -1.42 -14.50 8.35
N TRP A 290 -0.18 -14.06 8.20
CA TRP A 290 0.51 -13.97 6.92
C TRP A 290 0.50 -15.27 6.11
N GLU A 291 0.62 -16.43 6.77
CA GLU A 291 0.58 -17.73 6.11
C GLU A 291 -0.73 -17.94 5.32
N GLU A 292 -1.87 -17.60 5.92
CA GLU A 292 -3.17 -17.73 5.27
C GLU A 292 -3.37 -16.64 4.19
N LEU A 293 -2.93 -15.42 4.46
CA LEU A 293 -2.97 -14.33 3.49
C LEU A 293 -2.13 -14.63 2.24
N GLU A 294 -0.96 -15.24 2.40
CA GLU A 294 -0.10 -15.66 1.28
C GLU A 294 -0.73 -16.82 0.49
N LYS A 295 -1.38 -17.79 1.17
CA LYS A 295 -2.14 -18.85 0.49
C LYS A 295 -3.26 -18.27 -0.38
N MET A 296 -4.00 -17.28 0.14
CA MET A 296 -5.06 -16.58 -0.60
C MET A 296 -4.48 -15.83 -1.81
N LYS A 297 -3.36 -15.12 -1.62
CA LYS A 297 -2.66 -14.39 -2.68
C LYS A 297 -2.22 -15.32 -3.81
N VAL A 298 -1.55 -16.42 -3.47
CA VAL A 298 -1.07 -17.41 -4.45
C VAL A 298 -2.25 -18.06 -5.17
N ALA A 299 -3.34 -18.38 -4.47
CA ALA A 299 -4.53 -18.95 -5.09
C ALA A 299 -5.21 -17.98 -6.07
N ALA A 300 -5.26 -16.69 -5.73
CA ALA A 300 -5.92 -15.67 -6.55
C ALA A 300 -5.10 -15.22 -7.76
N ILE A 301 -3.76 -15.13 -7.63
CA ILE A 301 -2.88 -14.64 -8.70
C ILE A 301 -2.30 -15.80 -9.54
N GLY A 302 -2.15 -16.99 -8.94
CA GLY A 302 -1.58 -18.15 -9.60
C GLY A 302 -0.15 -17.92 -10.10
N SER A 303 0.17 -18.47 -11.28
CA SER A 303 1.49 -18.37 -11.92
C SER A 303 1.84 -16.96 -12.44
N HIS A 304 0.96 -15.97 -12.27
CA HIS A 304 1.22 -14.60 -12.68
C HIS A 304 1.96 -13.79 -11.59
N TRP A 305 2.16 -14.39 -10.41
CA TRP A 305 2.98 -13.82 -9.35
C TRP A 305 4.39 -14.41 -9.43
N PHE A 306 5.31 -13.64 -10.02
CA PHE A 306 6.74 -13.88 -9.89
C PHE A 306 7.27 -12.84 -8.90
N PRO A 307 7.41 -13.16 -7.60
CA PRO A 307 8.23 -12.32 -6.75
C PRO A 307 9.59 -12.32 -7.44
N SER A 308 10.10 -11.14 -7.79
CA SER A 308 11.44 -11.02 -8.35
C SER A 308 12.38 -11.82 -7.45
N GLU A 309 12.84 -12.97 -7.94
CA GLU A 309 13.90 -13.72 -7.28
C GLU A 309 15.09 -12.76 -7.23
N VAL A 310 15.55 -12.49 -6.00
CA VAL A 310 16.90 -12.08 -5.55
C VAL A 310 16.80 -11.14 -4.36
#